data_AF-A0A0R1LSG7-F1
#
_entry.id   AF-A0A0R1LSG7-F1
#
_cell.length_a   1.000
_cell.length_b   1.000
_cell.length_c   1.000
_cell.angle_alpha   90.00
_cell.angle_beta   90.00
_cell.angle_gamma   90.00
#
_symmetry.space_group_name_H-M   'P 1'
#
loop_
_entity.id
_entity.type
_entity.pdbx_description
1 polymer ?
#
loop_
_entity_poly.entity_id
_entity_poly.type
_entity_poly.pdbx_seq_one_letter_code
_entity_poly.pdbx_strand_id
1 'polypeptide(L)' 'MVVAKRYVITKPEEHLVHRTDSLQMVTQITKRPKWVVEQYINSDKLLDGWKIVDQTEVAS' A
#
# COMPACT_ATOMS: atom_id res chain seq x y z
N MET A 1 -18.51 -8.73 -10.29
CA MET A 1 -17.51 -9.17 -9.29
C MET A 1 -16.90 -7.93 -8.68
N VAL A 2 -17.06 -7.71 -7.38
CA VAL A 2 -16.41 -6.57 -6.69
C VAL A 2 -14.98 -7.02 -6.38
N VAL A 3 -14.01 -6.41 -7.06
CA VAL A 3 -12.59 -6.63 -6.74
C VAL A 3 -12.32 -5.92 -5.42
N ALA A 4 -12.20 -6.67 -4.33
CA ALA A 4 -11.77 -6.12 -3.06
C ALA A 4 -10.26 -5.85 -3.15
N LYS A 5 -9.88 -4.57 -3.31
CA LYS A 5 -8.48 -4.17 -3.24
C LYS A 5 -8.08 -4.05 -1.78
N ARG A 6 -6.99 -4.70 -1.39
CA ARG A 6 -6.43 -4.61 -0.04
C ARG A 6 -4.98 -4.16 -0.11
N TYR A 7 -4.70 -2.98 0.42
CA TYR A 7 -3.35 -2.47 0.58
C TYR A 7 -2.72 -2.97 1.87
N VAL A 8 -1.50 -3.51 1.75
CA VAL A 8 -0.63 -3.87 2.86
C VAL A 8 0.56 -2.92 2.83
N ILE A 9 0.70 -2.11 3.88
CA ILE A 9 1.74 -1.09 4.01
C ILE A 9 2.65 -1.52 5.15
N THR A 10 3.92 -1.78 4.86
CA THR A 10 4.88 -2.26 5.87
C THR A 10 6.08 -1.35 5.94
N LYS A 11 6.59 -1.06 7.14
CA LYS A 11 7.87 -0.39 7.34
C LYS A 11 8.84 -1.39 7.97
N PRO A 12 9.67 -2.08 7.17
CA PRO A 12 10.51 -3.17 7.67
C PRO A 12 11.44 -2.74 8.80
N GLU A 13 12.00 -1.53 8.71
CA GLU A 13 12.92 -0.97 9.70
C GLU A 13 12.27 -0.78 11.08
N GLU A 14 10.97 -0.48 11.11
CA GLU A 14 10.22 -0.27 12.36
C GLU A 14 9.34 -1.48 12.73
N HIS A 15 9.39 -2.56 11.95
CA HIS A 15 8.51 -3.73 12.07
C HIS A 15 7.00 -3.38 12.12
N LEU A 16 6.61 -2.26 11.50
CA LEU A 16 5.22 -1.80 11.45
C LEU A 16 4.49 -2.35 10.23
N VAL A 17 3.22 -2.74 10.42
CA VAL A 17 2.34 -3.26 9.37
C VAL A 17 0.95 -2.64 9.50
N HIS A 18 0.48 -2.01 8.44
CA HIS A 18 -0.88 -1.51 8.29
C HIS A 18 -1.59 -2.24 7.15
N ARG A 19 -2.88 -2.48 7.30
CA ARG A 19 -3.73 -3.09 6.27
C ARG A 19 -4.97 -2.23 6.10
N THR A 20 -5.27 -1.83 4.87
CA THR A 20 -6.43 -1.00 4.55
C THR A 20 -6.90 -1.29 3.13
N ASP A 21 -8.19 -1.20 2.89
CA ASP A 21 -8.82 -1.21 1.58
C ASP A 21 -8.83 0.17 0.90
N SER A 22 -8.41 1.22 1.62
CA SER A 22 -8.46 2.60 1.15
C SER A 22 -7.09 3.15 0.78
N LEU A 23 -6.93 3.51 -0.49
CA LEU A 23 -5.74 4.22 -0.98
C LEU A 23 -5.55 5.57 -0.28
N GLN A 24 -6.63 6.22 0.15
CA GLN A 24 -6.54 7.47 0.92
C GLN A 24 -5.84 7.22 2.27
N MET A 25 -6.12 6.11 2.94
CA MET A 25 -5.45 5.78 4.20
C MET A 25 -3.96 5.45 3.98
N VAL A 26 -3.61 4.81 2.86
CA VAL A 26 -2.20 4.64 2.43
C VAL A 26 -1.49 5.99 2.28
N THR A 27 -2.13 6.99 1.68
CA THR A 27 -1.56 8.34 1.53
C THR A 27 -1.33 9.03 2.87
N GLN A 28 -2.21 8.82 3.85
CA GLN A 28 -2.06 9.37 5.20
C GLN A 28 -0.92 8.72 5.97
N ILE A 29 -0.78 7.39 5.88
CA ILE A 29 0.30 6.63 6.54
C ILE A 29 1.67 7.03 5.98
N THR A 30 1.80 7.06 4.65
CA THR A 30 3.05 7.40 3.96
C THR A 30 3.33 8.90 3.94
N LYS A 31 2.31 9.74 4.23
CA LYS A 31 2.37 11.20 4.13
C LYS A 31 2.74 11.68 2.72
N ARG A 32 2.32 10.95 1.69
CA ARG A 32 2.61 11.23 0.28
C ARG A 32 1.33 11.42 -0.52
N PRO A 33 1.36 12.24 -1.58
CA PRO A 33 0.18 12.42 -2.43
C PRO A 33 -0.14 11.12 -3.17
N LYS A 34 -1.43 10.94 -3.50
CA LYS A 34 -1.97 9.74 -4.13
C LYS A 34 -1.17 9.31 -5.37
N TRP A 35 -0.87 10.24 -6.27
CA TRP A 35 -0.16 9.92 -7.52
C TRP A 35 1.24 9.38 -7.27
N VAL A 36 1.92 9.79 -6.20
CA VAL A 36 3.22 9.22 -5.81
C VAL A 36 2.99 7.81 -5.28
N VAL A 37 2.07 7.64 -4.33
CA VAL A 37 1.76 6.33 -3.75
C VAL A 37 1.46 5.30 -4.83
N GLU A 38 0.67 5.67 -5.84
CA GLU A 38 0.31 4.79 -6.96
C GLU A 38 1.51 4.27 -7.76
N GLN A 39 2.59 5.04 -7.87
CA GLN A 39 3.83 4.60 -8.54
C GLN A 39 4.63 3.57 -7.71
N TYR A 40 4.38 3.50 -6.40
CA TYR A 40 5.11 2.64 -5.47
C TYR A 40 4.31 1.41 -5.01
N ILE A 41 3.02 1.33 -5.35
CA ILE A 41 2.21 0.13 -5.13
C ILE A 41 2.82 -1.02 -5.95
N ASN A 42 3.08 -2.15 -5.29
CA ASN A 42 3.71 -3.34 -5.87
C ASN A 42 5.08 -3.06 -6.53
N SER A 43 5.72 -1.94 -6.22
CA SER A 43 7.07 -1.62 -6.68
C SER A 43 8.13 -2.34 -5.83
N ASP A 44 9.28 -2.62 -6.42
CA ASP A 44 10.46 -3.12 -5.70
C ASP A 44 11.12 -2.05 -4.81
N LYS A 45 10.69 -0.79 -4.93
CA LYS A 45 11.22 0.35 -4.15
C LYS A 45 10.36 0.66 -2.93
N LEU A 46 11.01 1.20 -1.90
CA LEU A 46 10.35 1.73 -0.71
C LEU A 46 9.99 3.21 -0.91
N LEU A 47 8.77 3.58 -0.52
CA LEU A 47 8.34 4.97 -0.42
C LEU A 47 8.58 5.46 1.02
N ASP A 48 9.65 6.22 1.25
CA ASP A 48 10.02 6.70 2.59
C ASP A 48 10.15 5.57 3.64
N GLY A 49 10.73 4.44 3.22
CA GLY A 49 10.86 3.24 4.05
C GLY A 49 9.61 2.36 4.10
N TRP A 50 8.49 2.79 3.50
CA TRP A 50 7.27 1.99 3.38
C TRP A 50 7.28 1.14 2.11
N LYS A 51 7.02 -0.16 2.27
CA LYS A 51 6.63 -1.05 1.17
C LYS A 51 5.11 -1.08 1.09
N ILE A 52 4.57 -0.91 -0.12
CA ILE A 52 3.13 -0.84 -0.36
C ILE A 52 2.77 -1.95 -1.33
N VAL A 53 1.92 -2.87 -0.91
CA VAL A 53 1.48 -4.00 -1.72
C VAL A 53 -0.03 -3.92 -1.90
N ASP A 54 -0.50 -3.91 -3.13
CA ASP A 54 -1.91 -4.13 -3.45
C ASP A 54 -2.14 -5.62 -3.63
N GLN A 55 -2.83 -6.21 -2.66
CA GLN A 55 -3.39 -7.54 -2.77
C GLN A 55 -4.74 -7.40 -3.44
N THR A 56 -4.73 -7.50 -4.77
CA THR A 56 -5.95 -7.80 -5.53
C THR A 56 -6.20 -9.30 -5.39
N GLU A 57 -7.20 -9.69 -4.58
CA GLU A 57 -7.68 -11.07 -4.58
C GLU A 57 -8.35 -11.35 -5.94
N VAL A 58 -7.63 -12.03 -6.84
CA VAL A 58 -8.26 -12.67 -7.98
C VAL A 58 -8.93 -13.93 -7.44
N ALA A 59 -10.22 -13.82 -7.09
CA ALA A 59 -11.03 -15.00 -6.81
C ALA A 59 -10.99 -15.89 -8.07
N SER A 60 -10.30 -17.03 -7.96
CA SER A 60 -10.33 -18.11 -8.98
C SER A 60 -11.59 -18.94 -8.82
#